data_AF-A0A524KZG2-F1
#
_entry.id   AF-A0A524KZG2-F1
#
_cell.length_a   1.000
_cell.length_b   1.000
_cell.length_c   1.000
_cell.angle_alpha   90.00
_cell.angle_beta   90.00
_cell.angle_gamma   90.00
#
_symmetry.space_group_name_H-M   'P 1'
#
loop_
_entity.id
_entity.type
_entity.pdbx_description
1 polymer ?
#
loop_
_entity_poly.entity_id
_entity_poly.type
_entity_poly.pdbx_seq_one_letter_code
_entity_poly.pdbx_strand_id
1 'polypeptide(L)'
;MQIGTDTDWVQICAGDWHTIALKSDGSLWAWGSNSAGQLGDGTTDYHDSPQQTGTDTDWAQIAAGADHTIALKGDGSLWAWGSNLSGQFGDGTTTDSHSPVQIGTDTDWAQIAAGAYHTIAIKTDGSLWAWGSNDFGGLGDGTTTDRWSPLQVGTDTDWAQIDAGRFHT
;
A
#
# COMPACT_ATOMS: atom_id res chain seq x y z
N MET A 1 -16.27 19.10 -5.85
CA MET A 1 -16.49 18.42 -7.14
C MET A 1 -16.83 16.98 -6.80
N GLN A 2 -17.99 16.46 -7.21
CA GLN A 2 -18.34 15.06 -6.97
C GLN A 2 -17.80 14.24 -8.14
N ILE A 3 -17.10 13.14 -7.86
CA ILE A 3 -16.69 12.18 -8.88
C ILE A 3 -17.78 11.11 -8.93
N GLY A 4 -18.56 11.08 -10.03
CA GLY A 4 -19.70 10.16 -10.20
C GLY A 4 -20.92 10.50 -9.33
N THR A 5 -21.88 9.57 -9.27
CA THR A 5 -23.10 9.65 -8.42
C THR A 5 -23.04 8.73 -7.20
N ASP A 6 -21.97 7.94 -7.10
CA ASP A 6 -21.82 6.90 -6.10
C ASP A 6 -21.60 7.51 -4.71
N THR A 7 -22.20 6.88 -3.69
CA THR A 7 -22.19 7.36 -2.30
C THR A 7 -21.60 6.34 -1.33
N ASP A 8 -20.97 5.29 -1.85
CA ASP A 8 -20.48 4.13 -1.12
C ASP A 8 -18.95 4.11 -0.97
N TRP A 9 -18.25 5.21 -1.32
CA TRP A 9 -16.83 5.39 -1.07
C TRP A 9 -16.55 5.50 0.43
N VAL A 10 -15.70 4.63 0.96
CA VAL A 10 -15.35 4.57 2.40
C VAL A 10 -13.91 4.98 2.70
N GLN A 11 -13.01 4.89 1.73
CA GLN A 11 -11.62 5.35 1.86
C GLN A 11 -11.11 5.88 0.53
N ILE A 12 -10.30 6.95 0.57
CA ILE A 12 -9.60 7.49 -0.60
C ILE A 12 -8.16 7.78 -0.18
N CYS A 13 -7.19 7.33 -0.98
CA CYS A 13 -5.77 7.65 -0.81
C CYS A 13 -5.23 8.24 -2.11
N ALA A 14 -4.35 9.23 -1.98
CA ALA A 14 -3.68 9.86 -3.11
C ALA A 14 -2.19 9.54 -3.05
N GLY A 15 -1.65 9.02 -4.15
CA GLY A 15 -0.21 9.03 -4.40
C GLY A 15 0.22 10.35 -5.01
N ASP A 16 1.38 10.38 -5.68
CA ASP A 16 1.86 11.62 -6.29
C ASP A 16 0.99 12.03 -7.48
N TRP A 17 0.58 11.07 -8.29
CA TRP A 17 -0.15 11.30 -9.54
C TRP A 17 -1.31 10.34 -9.78
N HIS A 18 -1.61 9.45 -8.84
CA HIS A 18 -2.74 8.54 -8.88
C HIS A 18 -3.61 8.68 -7.63
N THR A 19 -4.85 8.21 -7.75
CA THR A 19 -5.79 8.10 -6.65
C THR A 19 -6.35 6.70 -6.64
N ILE A 20 -6.48 6.15 -5.43
CA ILE A 20 -7.14 4.87 -5.17
C ILE A 20 -8.29 5.11 -4.19
N ALA A 21 -9.39 4.39 -4.37
CA ALA A 21 -10.59 4.53 -3.58
C ALA A 21 -11.23 3.17 -3.32
N LEU A 22 -11.60 2.95 -2.06
CA LEU A 22 -12.29 1.76 -1.58
C LEU A 22 -13.78 2.06 -1.41
N LYS A 23 -14.63 1.17 -1.89
CA LYS A 23 -16.07 1.19 -1.64
C LYS A 23 -16.45 0.27 -0.48
N SER A 24 -17.62 0.51 0.12
CA SER A 24 -18.15 -0.29 1.22
C SER A 24 -18.46 -1.75 0.86
N ASP A 25 -18.59 -2.05 -0.43
CA ASP A 25 -18.73 -3.42 -0.95
C ASP A 25 -17.38 -4.14 -1.11
N GLY A 26 -16.28 -3.52 -0.70
CA GLY A 26 -14.93 -4.06 -0.78
C GLY A 26 -14.30 -3.97 -2.18
N SER A 27 -14.94 -3.30 -3.15
CA SER A 27 -14.34 -3.05 -4.46
C SER A 27 -13.34 -1.90 -4.42
N LEU A 28 -12.24 -2.07 -5.16
CA LEU A 28 -11.17 -1.09 -5.30
C LEU A 28 -11.24 -0.39 -6.65
N TRP A 29 -11.06 0.92 -6.65
CA TRP A 29 -11.08 1.75 -7.85
C TRP A 29 -9.86 2.66 -7.88
N ALA A 30 -9.34 2.93 -9.08
CA ALA A 30 -8.16 3.75 -9.26
C ALA A 30 -8.26 4.64 -10.51
N TRP A 31 -7.60 5.79 -10.47
CA TRP A 31 -7.44 6.69 -11.62
C TRP A 31 -6.19 7.58 -11.47
N GLY A 32 -5.82 8.28 -12.54
CA GLY A 32 -4.61 9.09 -12.65
C GLY A 32 -3.50 8.38 -13.41
N SER A 33 -2.25 8.69 -13.06
CA SER A 33 -1.06 8.09 -13.67
C SER A 33 -0.97 6.58 -13.41
N ASN A 34 -0.48 5.83 -14.40
CA ASN A 34 -0.29 4.39 -14.32
C ASN A 34 1.04 3.92 -14.92
N SER A 35 2.02 4.81 -15.07
CA SER A 35 3.27 4.48 -15.77
C SER A 35 4.09 3.35 -15.13
N ALA A 36 3.87 3.09 -13.83
CA ALA A 36 4.47 1.98 -13.08
C ALA A 36 3.45 0.87 -12.76
N GLY A 37 2.22 0.94 -13.29
CA GLY A 37 1.14 0.01 -12.97
C GLY A 37 0.47 0.26 -11.62
N GLN A 38 0.62 1.47 -11.03
CA GLN A 38 0.08 1.81 -9.70
C GLN A 38 -1.46 1.76 -9.59
N LEU A 39 -2.17 1.68 -10.72
CA LEU A 39 -3.63 1.47 -10.75
C LEU A 39 -4.01 -0.02 -10.63
N GLY A 40 -3.08 -0.95 -10.85
CA GLY A 40 -3.26 -2.39 -10.58
C GLY A 40 -4.14 -3.15 -11.56
N ASP A 41 -4.48 -2.56 -12.70
CA ASP A 41 -5.39 -3.12 -13.70
C ASP A 41 -4.69 -4.01 -14.76
N GLY A 42 -3.41 -4.32 -14.55
CA GLY A 42 -2.58 -5.10 -15.47
C GLY A 42 -2.06 -4.28 -16.66
N THR A 43 -2.29 -2.98 -16.69
CA THR A 43 -1.86 -2.08 -17.77
C THR A 43 -0.83 -1.06 -17.29
N THR A 44 -0.42 -0.17 -18.20
CA THR A 44 0.38 1.03 -17.87
C THR A 44 -0.27 2.31 -18.41
N ASP A 45 -1.55 2.22 -18.79
CA ASP A 45 -2.32 3.32 -19.35
C ASP A 45 -2.94 4.15 -18.21
N TYR A 46 -2.86 5.47 -18.32
CA TYR A 46 -3.49 6.36 -17.36
C TYR A 46 -5.02 6.33 -17.51
N HIS A 47 -5.73 6.58 -16.41
CA HIS A 47 -7.19 6.71 -16.42
C HIS A 47 -7.60 8.12 -15.97
N ASP A 48 -8.45 8.78 -16.75
CA ASP A 48 -8.97 10.13 -16.43
C ASP A 48 -10.21 10.11 -15.51
N SER A 49 -10.70 8.91 -15.21
CA SER A 49 -11.90 8.64 -14.41
C SER A 49 -11.73 7.34 -13.64
N PRO A 50 -12.43 7.16 -12.50
CA PRO A 50 -12.32 5.94 -11.70
C PRO A 50 -12.63 4.69 -12.50
N GLN A 51 -11.72 3.72 -12.46
CA GLN A 51 -11.92 2.37 -12.98
C GLN A 51 -11.67 1.34 -11.89
N GLN A 52 -12.42 0.25 -11.90
CA GLN A 52 -12.25 -0.81 -10.91
C GLN A 52 -10.91 -1.52 -11.13
N THR A 53 -10.12 -1.65 -10.07
CA THR A 53 -8.88 -2.43 -10.04
C THR A 53 -9.23 -3.89 -9.83
N GLY A 54 -9.14 -4.69 -10.90
CA GLY A 54 -9.50 -6.12 -10.87
C GLY A 54 -11.00 -6.35 -10.63
N THR A 55 -11.35 -7.52 -10.09
CA THR A 55 -12.75 -7.93 -9.84
C THR A 55 -13.05 -8.22 -8.37
N ASP A 56 -12.04 -8.06 -7.51
CA ASP A 56 -12.12 -8.42 -6.10
C ASP A 56 -13.01 -7.43 -5.33
N THR A 57 -13.69 -7.95 -4.32
CA THR A 57 -14.69 -7.25 -3.48
C THR A 57 -14.47 -7.52 -2.00
N ASP A 58 -13.26 -7.91 -1.64
CA ASP A 58 -12.84 -8.29 -0.28
C ASP A 58 -11.70 -7.39 0.24
N TRP A 59 -11.47 -6.23 -0.38
CA TRP A 59 -10.54 -5.22 0.11
C TRP A 59 -11.10 -4.54 1.38
N ALA A 60 -10.23 -4.31 2.36
CA ALA A 60 -10.59 -3.77 3.67
C ALA A 60 -9.88 -2.44 3.98
N GLN A 61 -8.66 -2.26 3.48
CA GLN A 61 -7.88 -1.04 3.69
C GLN A 61 -6.95 -0.82 2.50
N ILE A 62 -6.69 0.44 2.19
CA ILE A 62 -5.75 0.86 1.13
C ILE A 62 -4.75 1.89 1.64
N ALA A 63 -3.59 1.98 0.99
CA ALA A 63 -2.61 3.02 1.18
C ALA A 63 -1.88 3.29 -0.15
N ALA A 64 -1.52 4.55 -0.41
CA ALA A 64 -0.81 4.94 -1.62
C ALA A 64 0.52 5.61 -1.26
N GLY A 65 1.61 5.12 -1.84
CA GLY A 65 2.88 5.84 -1.86
C GLY A 65 3.00 6.72 -3.10
N ALA A 66 4.21 7.10 -3.48
CA ALA A 66 4.42 7.99 -4.63
C ALA A 66 3.91 7.36 -5.93
N ASP A 67 4.38 6.14 -6.23
CA ASP A 67 4.08 5.39 -7.45
C ASP A 67 3.75 3.91 -7.15
N HIS A 68 3.37 3.60 -5.90
CA HIS A 68 2.98 2.25 -5.49
C HIS A 68 1.69 2.28 -4.67
N THR A 69 1.03 1.14 -4.59
CA THR A 69 -0.18 0.95 -3.82
C THR A 69 -0.02 -0.29 -2.95
N ILE A 70 -0.47 -0.19 -1.70
CA ILE A 70 -0.55 -1.29 -0.74
C ILE A 70 -2.02 -1.44 -0.34
N ALA A 71 -2.48 -2.67 -0.16
CA ALA A 71 -3.84 -2.95 0.28
C ALA A 71 -3.90 -4.15 1.23
N LEU A 72 -4.88 -4.13 2.12
CA LEU A 72 -5.27 -5.27 2.95
C LEU A 72 -6.60 -5.82 2.47
N LYS A 73 -6.70 -7.14 2.44
CA LYS A 73 -7.99 -7.82 2.33
C LYS A 73 -8.59 -8.07 3.71
N GLY A 74 -9.90 -8.35 3.75
CA GLY A 74 -10.64 -8.64 4.98
C GLY A 74 -10.18 -9.91 5.72
N ASP A 75 -9.41 -10.78 5.06
CA ASP A 75 -8.76 -11.94 5.68
C ASP A 75 -7.41 -11.62 6.33
N GLY A 76 -6.98 -10.35 6.32
CA GLY A 76 -5.70 -9.91 6.88
C GLY A 76 -4.50 -10.15 5.96
N SER A 77 -4.70 -10.56 4.71
CA SER A 77 -3.61 -10.67 3.72
C SER A 77 -3.18 -9.30 3.18
N LEU A 78 -1.87 -9.16 2.96
CA LEU A 78 -1.23 -7.95 2.45
C LEU A 78 -0.93 -8.07 0.96
N TRP A 79 -1.22 -7.02 0.20
CA TRP A 79 -1.04 -6.96 -1.25
C TRP A 79 -0.36 -5.66 -1.66
N ALA A 80 0.45 -5.71 -2.71
CA ALA A 80 1.13 -4.54 -3.28
C ALA A 80 1.14 -4.57 -4.81
N TRP A 81 1.25 -3.41 -5.43
CA TRP A 81 1.49 -3.23 -6.87
C TRP A 81 1.98 -1.80 -7.17
N GLY A 82 2.36 -1.54 -8.42
CA GLY A 82 3.03 -0.31 -8.85
C GLY A 82 4.55 -0.46 -8.87
N SER A 83 5.24 0.64 -8.55
CA SER A 83 6.70 0.67 -8.47
C SER A 83 7.23 -0.06 -7.22
N ASN A 84 8.26 -0.88 -7.39
CA ASN A 84 8.95 -1.59 -6.33
C ASN A 84 10.47 -1.34 -6.32
N LEU A 85 10.95 -0.29 -6.99
CA LEU A 85 12.40 -0.04 -7.17
C LEU A 85 13.20 0.08 -5.86
N SER A 86 12.53 0.37 -4.74
CA SER A 86 13.14 0.46 -3.40
C SER A 86 12.72 -0.68 -2.46
N GLY A 87 12.09 -1.75 -2.97
CA GLY A 87 11.56 -2.85 -2.15
C GLY A 87 10.30 -2.47 -1.36
N GLN A 88 9.53 -1.52 -1.88
CA GLN A 88 8.32 -0.93 -1.27
C GLN A 88 7.22 -1.98 -1.02
N PHE A 89 7.25 -3.08 -1.78
CA PHE A 89 6.30 -4.19 -1.64
C PHE A 89 6.60 -5.07 -0.43
N GLY A 90 7.87 -5.31 -0.12
CA GLY A 90 8.26 -6.25 0.95
C GLY A 90 8.32 -7.73 0.52
N ASP A 91 8.34 -8.02 -0.78
CA ASP A 91 8.37 -9.40 -1.32
C ASP A 91 9.79 -9.97 -1.47
N GLY A 92 10.81 -9.26 -0.99
CA GLY A 92 12.22 -9.61 -1.17
C GLY A 92 12.77 -9.24 -2.55
N THR A 93 11.99 -8.54 -3.38
CA THR A 93 12.39 -8.13 -4.72
C THR A 93 12.39 -6.61 -4.88
N THR A 94 12.84 -6.14 -6.04
CA THR A 94 12.74 -4.74 -6.48
C THR A 94 12.03 -4.63 -7.84
N THR A 95 11.19 -5.63 -8.16
CA THR A 95 10.50 -5.75 -9.44
C THR A 95 9.11 -5.16 -9.32
N ASP A 96 8.77 -4.24 -10.22
CA ASP A 96 7.43 -3.65 -10.32
C ASP A 96 6.37 -4.70 -10.64
N SER A 97 5.11 -4.43 -10.27
CA SER A 97 3.97 -5.26 -10.66
C SER A 97 2.81 -4.39 -11.10
N HIS A 98 2.20 -4.73 -12.24
CA HIS A 98 1.04 -3.98 -12.76
C HIS A 98 -0.31 -4.55 -12.30
N SER A 99 -0.28 -5.63 -11.51
CA SER A 99 -1.46 -6.22 -10.87
C SER A 99 -1.18 -6.47 -9.40
N PRO A 100 -2.21 -6.49 -8.53
CA PRO A 100 -2.05 -6.84 -7.13
C PRO A 100 -1.33 -8.17 -6.97
N VAL A 101 -0.26 -8.18 -6.17
CA VAL A 101 0.46 -9.38 -5.75
C VAL A 101 0.43 -9.51 -4.23
N GLN A 102 0.17 -10.71 -3.73
CA GLN A 102 0.19 -10.99 -2.30
C GLN A 102 1.63 -10.98 -1.78
N ILE A 103 1.85 -10.36 -0.63
CA ILE A 103 3.15 -10.24 0.02
C ILE A 103 3.24 -11.27 1.15
N GLY A 104 4.09 -12.28 0.93
CA GLY A 104 4.23 -13.41 1.86
C GLY A 104 2.97 -14.27 1.94
N THR A 105 2.80 -14.98 3.06
CA THR A 105 1.66 -15.88 3.32
C THR A 105 0.87 -15.50 4.57
N ASP A 106 1.25 -14.39 5.20
CA ASP A 106 0.67 -13.93 6.45
C ASP A 106 -0.73 -13.36 6.22
N THR A 107 -1.60 -13.59 7.20
CA THR A 107 -3.04 -13.22 7.20
C THR A 107 -3.42 -12.51 8.50
N ASP A 108 -2.42 -11.95 9.18
CA ASP A 108 -2.53 -11.31 10.48
C ASP A 108 -2.17 -9.83 10.44
N TRP A 109 -2.18 -9.20 9.25
CA TRP A 109 -2.01 -7.76 9.10
C TRP A 109 -3.29 -7.02 9.49
N ALA A 110 -3.15 -5.96 10.28
CA ALA A 110 -4.27 -5.21 10.83
C ALA A 110 -4.36 -3.77 10.32
N GLN A 111 -3.21 -3.13 10.05
CA GLN A 111 -3.16 -1.77 9.54
C GLN A 111 -1.98 -1.60 8.59
N ILE A 112 -2.14 -0.74 7.58
CA ILE A 112 -1.09 -0.35 6.64
C ILE A 112 -1.03 1.17 6.47
N ALA A 113 0.17 1.69 6.21
CA ALA A 113 0.38 3.03 5.68
C ALA A 113 1.60 3.03 4.75
N ALA A 114 1.62 3.97 3.81
CA ALA A 114 2.67 4.08 2.80
C ALA A 114 3.24 5.50 2.78
N GLY A 115 4.55 5.61 2.90
CA GLY A 115 5.29 6.82 2.55
C GLY A 115 5.60 6.86 1.05
N ALA A 116 6.50 7.75 0.61
CA ALA A 116 6.81 7.85 -0.82
C ALA A 116 7.36 6.54 -1.40
N TYR A 117 8.30 5.94 -0.67
CA TYR A 117 9.08 4.78 -1.11
C TYR A 117 9.23 3.70 -0.02
N HIS A 118 8.41 3.77 1.03
CA HIS A 118 8.44 2.83 2.14
C HIS A 118 7.02 2.52 2.61
N THR A 119 6.88 1.40 3.29
CA THR A 119 5.62 0.91 3.83
C THR A 119 5.81 0.56 5.30
N ILE A 120 4.79 0.86 6.08
CA ILE A 120 4.68 0.43 7.47
C ILE A 120 3.36 -0.31 7.67
N ALA A 121 3.38 -1.26 8.61
CA ALA A 121 2.21 -2.03 8.93
C ALA A 121 2.22 -2.47 10.39
N ILE A 122 1.02 -2.66 10.94
CA ILE A 122 0.83 -3.30 12.24
C ILE A 122 0.16 -4.64 12.02
N LYS A 123 0.65 -5.67 12.72
CA LYS A 123 -0.03 -6.97 12.82
C LYS A 123 -1.08 -6.97 13.93
N THR A 124 -1.99 -7.93 13.90
CA THR A 124 -3.06 -8.10 14.90
C THR A 124 -2.55 -8.34 16.32
N ASP A 125 -1.30 -8.80 16.48
CA ASP A 125 -0.62 -8.91 17.78
C ASP A 125 -0.07 -7.58 18.31
N GLY A 126 -0.20 -6.49 17.54
CA GLY A 126 0.27 -5.14 17.88
C GLY A 126 1.75 -4.88 17.54
N SER A 127 2.43 -5.81 16.86
CA SER A 127 3.81 -5.59 16.39
C SER A 127 3.86 -4.64 15.19
N LEU A 128 4.82 -3.71 15.22
CA LEU A 128 5.09 -2.76 14.13
C LEU A 128 6.14 -3.32 13.16
N TRP A 129 5.90 -3.15 11.87
CA TRP A 129 6.76 -3.61 10.78
C TRP A 129 7.00 -2.48 9.78
N ALA A 130 8.19 -2.44 9.21
CA ALA A 130 8.57 -1.45 8.20
C ALA A 130 9.46 -2.07 7.11
N TRP A 131 9.30 -1.60 5.88
CA TRP A 131 10.14 -1.97 4.74
C TRP A 131 10.12 -0.91 3.63
N GLY A 132 10.98 -1.06 2.63
CA GLY A 132 11.23 -0.13 1.54
C GLY A 132 12.51 0.70 1.75
N SER A 133 12.50 1.92 1.19
CA SER A 133 13.62 2.86 1.28
C SER A 133 13.86 3.32 2.71
N ASN A 134 15.12 3.37 3.13
CA ASN A 134 15.53 3.78 4.47
C ASN A 134 16.68 4.79 4.48
N ASP A 135 16.93 5.50 3.37
CA ASP A 135 18.07 6.43 3.24
C ASP A 135 18.12 7.51 4.35
N PHE A 136 16.95 7.84 4.93
CA PHE A 136 16.79 8.84 5.98
C PHE A 136 16.45 8.24 7.36
N GLY A 137 16.50 6.92 7.52
CA GLY A 137 16.12 6.24 8.76
C GLY A 137 14.60 6.16 8.99
N GLY A 138 13.79 6.35 7.95
CA GLY A 138 12.33 6.33 8.02
C GLY A 138 11.73 4.99 8.48
N LEU A 139 12.48 3.88 8.42
CA LEU A 139 11.97 2.60 8.91
C LEU A 139 12.05 2.47 10.44
N GLY A 140 12.78 3.35 11.13
CA GLY A 140 12.89 3.30 12.60
C GLY A 140 13.66 2.09 13.16
N ASP A 141 14.32 1.30 12.31
CA ASP A 141 15.05 0.08 12.69
C ASP A 141 16.46 0.34 13.25
N GLY A 142 16.80 1.60 13.51
CA GLY A 142 18.12 2.03 13.96
C GLY A 142 19.19 2.01 12.87
N THR A 143 18.82 1.79 11.60
CA THR A 143 19.71 1.79 10.45
C THR A 143 19.28 2.80 9.39
N THR A 144 20.08 2.92 8.33
CA THR A 144 19.72 3.64 7.10
C THR A 144 19.82 2.72 5.88
N THR A 145 19.58 1.43 6.08
CA THR A 145 19.66 0.41 5.03
C THR A 145 18.27 0.02 4.59
N ASP A 146 18.03 0.05 3.28
CA ASP A 146 16.78 -0.40 2.68
C ASP A 146 16.43 -1.83 3.12
N ARG A 147 15.13 -2.09 3.28
CA ARG A 147 14.61 -3.40 3.64
C ARG A 147 13.65 -3.86 2.56
N TRP A 148 13.98 -4.92 1.84
CA TRP A 148 13.09 -5.42 0.78
C TRP A 148 12.09 -6.45 1.27
N SER A 149 12.09 -6.75 2.57
CA SER A 149 11.11 -7.60 3.24
C SER A 149 10.71 -6.95 4.56
N PRO A 150 9.47 -7.17 5.05
CA PRO A 150 9.02 -6.66 6.32
C PRO A 150 10.02 -6.99 7.44
N LEU A 151 10.42 -5.95 8.17
CA LEU A 151 11.23 -6.08 9.37
C LEU A 151 10.44 -5.54 10.56
N GLN A 152 10.36 -6.32 11.64
CA GLN A 152 9.76 -5.84 12.89
C GLN A 152 10.61 -4.72 13.47
N VAL A 153 9.96 -3.60 13.81
CA VAL A 153 10.59 -2.43 14.43
C VAL A 153 10.51 -2.58 15.95
N GLY A 154 11.66 -2.77 16.59
CA GLY A 154 11.73 -3.00 18.03
C GLY A 154 11.14 -4.34 18.46
N THR A 155 10.71 -4.43 19.73
CA THR A 155 10.13 -5.66 20.32
C THR A 155 8.75 -5.45 20.92
N ASP A 156 8.23 -4.22 20.85
CA ASP A 156 6.94 -3.85 21.44
C ASP A 156 5.78 -4.37 20.58
N THR A 157 4.66 -4.63 21.24
CA THR A 157 3.47 -5.27 20.65
C THR A 157 2.18 -4.55 21.06
N ASP A 158 2.27 -3.25 21.35
CA ASP A 158 1.16 -2.40 21.79
C ASP A 158 0.93 -1.20 20.85
N TRP A 159 1.47 -1.26 19.63
CA TRP A 159 1.21 -0.28 18.59
C TRP A 159 -0.25 -0.33 18.17
N ALA A 160 -0.92 0.83 18.23
CA ALA A 160 -2.36 0.92 18.00
C ALA A 160 -2.73 1.63 16.68
N GLN A 161 -1.88 2.52 16.20
CA GLN A 161 -2.10 3.36 15.01
C GLN A 161 -0.77 3.65 14.33
N ILE A 162 -0.81 3.83 13.01
CA ILE A 162 0.33 4.20 12.15
C ILE A 162 -0.10 5.28 11.15
N ASP A 163 0.81 6.17 10.83
CA ASP A 163 0.70 7.12 9.71
C ASP A 163 2.08 7.24 9.05
N ALA A 164 2.12 7.53 7.75
CA ALA A 164 3.36 7.68 7.02
C ALA A 164 3.34 8.98 6.21
N GLY A 165 4.28 9.86 6.51
CA GLY A 165 4.60 11.00 5.67
C GLY A 165 5.49 10.59 4.48
N ARG A 166 5.72 11.55 3.57
CA ARG A 166 6.53 11.32 2.35
C ARG A 166 7.90 10.68 2.64
N PHE A 167 8.55 11.09 3.73
CA PHE A 167 9.90 10.64 4.11
C PHE A 167 10.04 10.31 5.62
N HIS A 168 8.92 10.18 6.34
CA HIS A 168 8.91 9.95 7.79
C HIS A 168 7.66 9.19 8.20
N THR A 169 7.64 8.80 9.47
CA THR A 169 6.80 7.77 10.05
C THR A 169 6.52 8.13 11.51
#